data_AF-R6X3U8-F1
#
_entry.id   AF-R6X3U8-F1
#
_cell.length_a   1.000
_cell.length_b   1.000
_cell.length_c   1.000
_cell.angle_alpha   90.00
_cell.angle_beta   90.00
_cell.angle_gamma   90.00
#
_symmetry.space_group_name_H-M   'P 1'
#
loop_
_entity.id
_entity.type
_entity.pdbx_description
1 polymer ?
#
loop_
_entity_poly.entity_id
_entity_poly.type
_entity_poly.pdbx_seq_one_letter_code
_entity_poly.pdbx_strand_id
1 'polypeptide(L)'
;MLETILIAVVGTTIGIVVHSLNANVAHRQPFLTDKADFYFDEMYSRYAAQKNPKDFTDEDESIIWEYASNHIAMFLTWVIDNGFYGNIHYEASDDIQRVKARKISGTEFLAKHCDYRLSDEDFSPEIQPFVECYYFQKYIQQYDKLFNKKAMALLHPSPFSWEDYDLIAKRITRAYKLWKFCGSGK
;
A
#
# COMPACT_ATOMS: atom_id res chain seq x y z
N MET A 1 -21.54 -14.82 29.32
CA MET A 1 -22.07 -15.67 30.41
C MET A 1 -22.12 -17.08 29.87
N LEU A 2 -21.33 -18.07 30.29
CA LEU A 2 -20.65 -18.34 31.56
C LEU A 2 -19.21 -18.84 31.31
N GLU A 3 -18.28 -18.57 32.23
CA GLU A 3 -16.94 -19.17 32.26
C GLU A 3 -16.88 -20.30 33.30
N THR A 4 -16.25 -21.43 32.95
CA THR A 4 -16.04 -22.57 33.84
C THR A 4 -14.79 -22.34 34.70
N ILE A 5 -14.97 -22.17 36.00
CA ILE A 5 -13.88 -21.99 36.97
C ILE A 5 -13.41 -23.36 37.46
N LEU A 6 -12.17 -23.73 37.18
CA LEU A 6 -11.53 -24.90 37.79
C LEU A 6 -10.72 -24.44 39.01
N ILE A 7 -11.19 -24.75 40.22
CA ILE A 7 -10.50 -24.44 41.47
C ILE A 7 -9.66 -25.66 41.87
N ALA A 8 -8.33 -25.54 41.78
CA ALA A 8 -7.40 -26.49 42.40
C ALA A 8 -6.91 -25.90 43.73
N VAL A 9 -7.16 -26.60 44.85
CA VAL A 9 -6.71 -26.20 46.18
C VAL A 9 -5.60 -27.13 46.64
N VAL A 10 -4.35 -26.63 46.67
CA VAL A 10 -3.30 -27.17 47.54
C VAL A 10 -2.37 -26.04 47.98
N GLY A 11 -2.38 -25.70 49.28
CA GLY A 11 -1.32 -24.95 49.96
C GLY A 11 -1.34 -23.41 49.86
N THR A 12 -1.93 -22.76 50.87
CA THR A 12 -1.54 -21.47 51.48
C THR A 12 -0.83 -20.38 50.64
N THR A 13 -1.38 -19.99 49.49
CA THR A 13 -1.43 -18.59 49.02
C THR A 13 -2.43 -18.48 47.87
N ILE A 14 -3.49 -17.68 48.00
CA ILE A 14 -4.40 -17.39 46.88
C ILE A 14 -3.73 -16.35 45.99
N GLY A 15 -2.87 -16.79 45.09
CA GLY A 15 -2.42 -15.99 43.95
C GLY A 15 -3.46 -16.13 42.85
N ILE A 16 -4.29 -15.12 42.63
CA ILE A 16 -5.10 -15.03 41.41
C ILE A 16 -4.12 -14.70 40.29
N VAL A 17 -3.65 -15.72 39.56
CA VAL A 17 -2.94 -15.52 38.30
C VAL A 17 -4.00 -15.22 37.25
N VAL A 18 -4.34 -13.94 37.09
CA VAL A 18 -5.06 -13.49 35.91
C VAL A 18 -4.08 -13.62 34.75
N HIS A 19 -4.13 -14.74 34.03
CA HIS A 19 -3.56 -14.81 32.70
C HIS A 19 -4.36 -13.84 31.85
N SER A 20 -3.82 -12.63 31.68
CA SER A 20 -4.26 -11.73 30.62
C SER A 20 -4.02 -12.45 29.31
N LEU A 21 -5.08 -12.99 28.72
CA LEU A 21 -5.12 -13.31 27.31
C LEU A 21 -5.04 -11.97 26.59
N ASN A 22 -3.82 -11.48 26.39
CA ASN A 22 -3.54 -10.38 25.50
C ASN A 22 -4.08 -10.81 24.13
N ALA A 23 -5.24 -10.25 23.78
CA ALA A 23 -5.91 -10.50 22.53
C ALA A 23 -4.97 -10.07 21.41
N ASN A 24 -4.40 -11.06 20.73
CA ASN A 24 -4.05 -11.01 19.32
C ASN A 24 -3.34 -9.70 18.90
N VAL A 25 -2.10 -9.51 19.37
CA VAL A 25 -1.16 -8.69 18.58
C VAL A 25 -0.87 -9.51 17.34
N ALA A 26 -1.75 -9.43 16.35
CA ALA A 26 -1.49 -9.90 15.01
C ALA A 26 -0.10 -9.38 14.66
N HIS A 27 0.80 -10.29 14.28
CA HIS A 27 2.21 -10.04 14.04
C HIS A 27 2.38 -8.81 13.13
N ARG A 28 2.53 -7.62 13.72
CA ARG A 28 2.74 -6.37 12.97
C ARG A 28 4.17 -6.46 12.45
N GLN A 29 4.29 -6.65 11.14
CA GLN A 29 5.55 -6.50 10.46
C GLN A 29 5.68 -5.02 10.12
N PRO A 30 6.78 -4.36 10.51
CA PRO A 30 6.99 -2.97 10.12
C PRO A 30 6.96 -2.85 8.60
N PHE A 31 6.29 -1.81 8.10
CA PHE A 31 6.34 -1.50 6.68
C PHE A 31 7.74 -0.95 6.39
N LEU A 32 8.58 -1.76 5.73
CA LEU A 32 9.96 -1.36 5.44
C LEU A 32 10.02 -0.50 4.19
N THR A 33 9.73 -1.09 3.02
CA THR A 33 9.72 -0.38 1.76
C THR A 33 9.09 -1.23 0.67
N ASP A 34 8.49 -0.58 -0.32
CA ASP A 34 8.16 -1.15 -1.61
C ASP A 34 8.81 -0.31 -2.72
N LYS A 35 9.29 -0.96 -3.79
CA LYS A 35 10.09 -0.30 -4.82
C LYS A 35 9.75 -0.85 -6.18
N ALA A 36 9.60 0.03 -7.17
CA ALA A 36 9.42 -0.39 -8.54
C ALA A 36 10.58 -1.28 -9.05
N ASP A 37 11.80 -1.11 -8.50
CA ASP A 37 12.96 -1.97 -8.79
C ASP A 37 12.65 -3.46 -8.63
N PHE A 38 11.82 -3.83 -7.65
CA PHE A 38 11.48 -5.23 -7.38
C PHE A 38 10.62 -5.86 -8.49
N TYR A 39 9.99 -5.05 -9.32
CA TYR A 39 9.06 -5.46 -10.36
C TYR A 39 9.56 -5.14 -11.77
N PHE A 40 10.64 -4.36 -11.89
CA PHE A 40 11.14 -3.85 -13.17
C PHE A 40 11.51 -4.99 -14.13
N ASP A 41 12.29 -5.98 -13.69
CA ASP A 41 12.71 -7.11 -14.53
C ASP A 41 11.52 -7.92 -15.08
N GLU A 42 10.47 -8.10 -14.27
CA GLU A 42 9.24 -8.77 -14.68
C GLU A 42 8.51 -7.96 -15.76
N MET A 43 8.34 -6.66 -15.55
CA MET A 43 7.67 -5.78 -16.51
C MET A 43 8.48 -5.62 -17.80
N TYR A 44 9.80 -5.49 -17.70
CA TYR A 44 10.72 -5.47 -18.83
C TYR A 44 10.57 -6.75 -19.67
N SER A 45 10.60 -7.92 -19.02
CA SER A 45 10.45 -9.21 -19.72
C SER A 45 9.14 -9.32 -20.48
N ARG A 46 8.04 -8.82 -19.89
CA ARG A 46 6.72 -8.80 -20.53
C ARG A 46 6.63 -7.79 -21.67
N TYR A 47 7.29 -6.65 -21.53
CA TYR A 47 7.35 -5.61 -22.56
C TYR A 47 8.17 -6.11 -23.76
N ALA A 48 9.32 -6.73 -23.51
CA ALA A 48 10.20 -7.35 -24.51
C ALA A 48 9.53 -8.52 -25.27
N ALA A 49 8.50 -9.14 -24.70
CA ALA A 49 7.69 -10.14 -25.41
C ALA A 49 6.72 -9.51 -26.43
N GLN A 50 6.45 -8.19 -26.33
CA GLN A 50 5.51 -7.45 -27.17
C GLN A 50 6.21 -6.52 -28.17
N LYS A 51 7.43 -6.08 -27.85
CA LYS A 51 8.27 -5.21 -28.67
C LYS A 51 9.69 -5.75 -28.75
N ASN A 52 10.32 -5.68 -29.92
CA ASN A 52 11.70 -6.10 -30.11
C ASN A 52 12.65 -5.24 -29.24
N PRO A 53 13.47 -5.84 -28.35
CA PRO A 53 14.37 -5.09 -27.46
C PRO A 53 15.36 -4.15 -28.15
N LYS A 54 15.70 -4.40 -29.42
CA LYS A 54 16.58 -3.51 -30.19
C LYS A 54 15.96 -2.17 -30.53
N ASP A 55 14.63 -2.09 -30.50
CA ASP A 55 13.85 -0.90 -30.83
C ASP A 55 13.36 -0.18 -29.55
N PHE A 56 13.95 -0.51 -28.40
CA PHE A 56 13.65 0.17 -27.13
C PHE A 56 14.24 1.57 -27.11
N THR A 57 13.46 2.48 -26.56
CA THR A 57 13.75 3.89 -26.39
C THR A 57 13.62 4.23 -24.91
N ASP A 58 14.14 5.39 -24.51
CA ASP A 58 14.00 5.89 -23.13
C ASP A 58 12.53 6.02 -22.70
N GLU A 59 11.63 6.29 -23.66
CA GLU A 59 10.18 6.31 -23.42
C GLU A 59 9.64 4.92 -23.05
N ASP A 60 10.14 3.86 -23.70
CA ASP A 60 9.72 2.50 -23.37
C ASP A 60 10.19 2.10 -21.97
N GLU A 61 11.39 2.52 -21.58
CA GLU A 61 11.88 2.33 -20.22
C GLU A 61 11.01 3.08 -19.21
N SER A 62 10.63 4.33 -19.51
CA SER A 62 9.68 5.09 -18.68
C SER A 62 8.36 4.35 -18.51
N ILE A 63 7.78 3.82 -19.60
CA ILE A 63 6.55 3.02 -19.54
C ILE A 63 6.75 1.81 -18.62
N ILE A 64 7.86 1.08 -18.75
CA ILE A 64 8.15 -0.09 -17.89
C ILE A 64 8.21 0.32 -16.41
N TRP A 65 8.85 1.44 -16.08
CA TRP A 65 8.86 1.99 -14.71
C TRP A 65 7.47 2.35 -14.20
N GLU A 66 6.62 2.96 -15.04
CA GLU A 66 5.24 3.24 -14.65
C GLU A 66 4.48 1.95 -14.34
N TYR A 67 4.64 0.89 -15.15
CA TYR A 67 3.98 -0.40 -14.91
C TYR A 67 4.51 -1.11 -13.66
N ALA A 68 5.82 -1.06 -13.43
CA ALA A 68 6.44 -1.61 -12.23
C ALA A 68 5.97 -0.88 -10.96
N SER A 69 5.69 0.42 -11.05
CA SER A 69 5.32 1.26 -9.91
C SER A 69 3.81 1.50 -9.73
N ASN A 70 2.95 1.06 -10.65
CA ASN A 70 1.54 1.50 -10.66
C ASN A 70 0.75 1.17 -9.37
N HIS A 71 1.02 0.01 -8.75
CA HIS A 71 0.41 -0.33 -7.46
C HIS A 71 0.89 0.59 -6.34
N ILE A 72 2.15 0.99 -6.35
CA ILE A 72 2.73 1.96 -5.42
C ILE A 72 2.05 3.33 -5.62
N ALA A 73 2.01 3.79 -6.88
CA ALA A 73 1.43 5.07 -7.27
C ALA A 73 -0.06 5.20 -6.87
N MET A 74 -0.86 4.16 -7.10
CA MET A 74 -2.29 4.17 -6.71
C MET A 74 -2.48 4.22 -5.19
N PHE A 75 -1.64 3.53 -4.41
CA PHE A 75 -1.73 3.57 -2.96
C PHE A 75 -1.32 4.94 -2.40
N LEU A 76 -0.20 5.48 -2.89
CA LEU A 76 0.29 6.79 -2.50
C LEU A 76 -0.71 7.90 -2.85
N THR A 77 -1.39 7.80 -4.01
CA THR A 77 -2.48 8.72 -4.38
C THR A 77 -3.59 8.71 -3.33
N TRP A 78 -3.98 7.52 -2.84
CA TRP A 78 -5.00 7.40 -1.79
C TRP A 78 -4.52 8.01 -0.47
N VAL A 79 -3.25 7.80 -0.10
CA VAL A 79 -2.65 8.42 1.08
C VAL A 79 -2.68 9.95 0.98
N ILE A 80 -2.32 10.50 -0.19
CA ILE A 80 -2.34 11.94 -0.47
C ILE A 80 -3.76 12.50 -0.37
N ASP A 81 -4.74 11.88 -1.04
CA ASP A 81 -6.14 12.32 -1.05
C ASP A 81 -6.75 12.39 0.34
N ASN A 82 -6.36 11.47 1.23
CA ASN A 82 -6.87 11.41 2.60
C ASN A 82 -6.03 12.20 3.60
N GLY A 83 -4.96 12.87 3.16
CA GLY A 83 -4.12 13.69 4.05
C GLY A 83 -3.24 12.87 4.98
N PHE A 84 -2.96 11.61 4.64
CA PHE A 84 -2.17 10.70 5.46
C PHE A 84 -0.69 10.67 5.09
N TYR A 85 -0.22 11.61 4.26
CA TYR A 85 1.17 11.69 3.82
C TYR A 85 2.10 12.14 4.96
N GLY A 86 3.33 11.63 4.96
CA GLY A 86 4.35 11.96 5.95
C GLY A 86 4.96 13.34 5.76
N ASN A 87 5.70 13.79 6.78
CA ASN A 87 6.27 15.15 6.82
C ASN A 87 7.34 15.37 5.74
N ILE A 88 7.93 14.29 5.22
CA ILE A 88 8.91 14.32 4.13
C ILE A 88 8.36 15.01 2.87
N HIS A 89 7.03 15.04 2.68
CA HIS A 89 6.39 15.67 1.52
C HIS A 89 5.93 17.12 1.75
N TYR A 90 6.26 17.76 2.87
CA TYR A 90 5.79 19.13 3.14
C TYR A 90 6.30 20.15 2.12
N GLU A 91 7.52 19.97 1.61
CA GLU A 91 8.08 20.80 0.53
C GLU A 91 7.41 20.54 -0.83
N ALA A 92 6.73 19.40 -0.99
CA ALA A 92 5.97 19.02 -2.17
C ALA A 92 4.49 19.43 -2.10
N SER A 93 4.13 20.37 -1.21
CA SER A 93 2.73 20.75 -0.96
C SER A 93 1.95 21.21 -2.20
N ASP A 94 2.61 21.92 -3.14
CA ASP A 94 1.99 22.32 -4.40
C ASP A 94 1.61 21.11 -5.27
N ASP A 95 2.52 20.13 -5.40
CA ASP A 95 2.25 18.91 -6.17
C ASP A 95 1.23 18.01 -5.47
N ILE A 96 1.21 17.98 -4.13
CA ILE A 96 0.12 17.35 -3.36
C ILE A 96 -1.24 17.94 -3.75
N GLN A 97 -1.37 19.28 -3.82
CA GLN A 97 -2.61 19.91 -4.25
C GLN A 97 -2.94 19.59 -5.70
N ARG A 98 -1.93 19.45 -6.56
CA ARG A 98 -2.12 19.05 -7.97
C ARG A 98 -2.59 17.61 -8.08
N VAL A 99 -2.09 16.68 -7.27
CA VAL A 99 -2.61 15.29 -7.21
C VAL A 99 -4.07 15.31 -6.77
N LYS A 100 -4.40 16.01 -5.67
CA LYS A 100 -5.79 16.14 -5.18
C LYS A 100 -6.74 16.76 -6.20
N ALA A 101 -6.24 17.72 -6.98
CA ALA A 101 -6.96 18.35 -8.09
C ALA A 101 -6.94 17.52 -9.39
N ARG A 102 -6.37 16.30 -9.38
CA ARG A 102 -6.20 15.40 -10.53
C ARG A 102 -5.43 16.01 -11.71
N LYS A 103 -4.54 16.97 -11.44
CA LYS A 103 -3.71 17.67 -12.44
C LYS A 103 -2.39 16.96 -12.73
N ILE A 104 -1.91 16.16 -11.79
CA ILE A 104 -0.82 15.19 -12.00
C ILE A 104 -1.26 13.87 -11.39
N SER A 105 -0.81 12.77 -11.97
CA SER A 105 -1.06 11.43 -11.48
C SER A 105 -0.24 11.10 -10.22
N GLY A 106 -0.62 10.02 -9.54
CA GLY A 106 0.22 9.44 -8.49
C GLY A 106 1.57 8.98 -9.02
N THR A 107 1.63 8.52 -10.26
CA THR A 107 2.86 8.08 -10.92
C THR A 107 3.83 9.23 -11.10
N GLU A 108 3.36 10.38 -11.58
CA GLU A 108 4.17 11.60 -11.70
C GLU A 108 4.68 12.08 -10.33
N PHE A 109 3.83 12.04 -9.30
CA PHE A 109 4.26 12.42 -7.94
C PHE A 109 5.33 11.46 -7.40
N LEU A 110 5.10 10.15 -7.54
CA LEU A 110 5.99 9.10 -7.06
C LEU A 110 7.36 9.16 -7.76
N ALA A 111 7.37 9.36 -9.08
CA ALA A 111 8.60 9.51 -9.86
C ALA A 111 9.40 10.75 -9.40
N LYS A 112 8.70 11.88 -9.20
CA LYS A 112 9.34 13.16 -8.90
C LYS A 112 9.85 13.27 -7.46
N HIS A 113 9.10 12.77 -6.49
CA HIS A 113 9.35 13.02 -5.06
C HIS A 113 9.81 11.79 -4.28
N CYS A 114 9.65 10.59 -4.84
CA CYS A 114 9.90 9.36 -4.11
C CYS A 114 10.83 8.38 -4.85
N ASP A 115 11.36 8.73 -6.02
CA ASP A 115 12.25 7.84 -6.81
C ASP A 115 11.67 6.43 -6.99
N TYR A 116 10.38 6.36 -7.35
CA TYR A 116 9.62 5.12 -7.51
C TYR A 116 9.57 4.19 -6.28
N ARG A 117 9.72 4.77 -5.09
CA ARG A 117 9.73 4.06 -3.81
C ARG A 117 8.60 4.49 -2.90
N LEU A 118 8.17 3.56 -2.07
CA LEU A 118 7.32 3.81 -0.91
C LEU A 118 8.02 3.26 0.33
N SER A 119 7.97 4.03 1.39
CA SER A 119 8.61 3.79 2.68
C SER A 119 7.66 4.20 3.80
N ASP A 120 8.00 3.88 5.04
CA ASP A 120 7.24 4.32 6.21
C ASP A 120 7.22 5.85 6.40
N GLU A 121 8.28 6.54 5.95
CA GLU A 121 8.40 8.00 5.99
C GLU A 121 7.37 8.73 5.12
N ASP A 122 6.85 8.06 4.07
CA ASP A 122 5.80 8.60 3.19
C ASP A 122 4.43 8.66 3.89
N PHE A 123 4.32 8.09 5.10
CA PHE A 123 3.08 8.04 5.87
C PHE A 123 3.13 8.86 7.15
N SER A 124 2.03 9.55 7.43
CA SER A 124 1.77 10.11 8.75
C SER A 124 1.69 9.00 9.81
N PRO A 125 2.08 9.25 11.08
CA PRO A 125 2.00 8.26 12.15
C PRO A 125 0.60 7.68 12.37
N GLU A 126 -0.46 8.43 12.04
CA GLU A 126 -1.84 7.98 12.20
C GLU A 126 -2.16 6.73 11.34
N ILE A 127 -1.65 6.66 10.12
CA ILE A 127 -2.02 5.62 9.16
C ILE A 127 -1.09 4.41 9.21
N GLN A 128 0.12 4.54 9.78
CA GLN A 128 1.14 3.49 9.77
C GLN A 128 0.61 2.12 10.25
N PRO A 129 -0.12 2.01 11.38
CA PRO A 129 -0.63 0.70 11.84
C PRO A 129 -1.62 0.05 10.86
N PHE A 130 -2.36 0.85 10.09
CA PHE A 130 -3.22 0.34 9.02
C PHE A 130 -2.37 -0.17 7.86
N VAL A 131 -1.37 0.60 7.41
CA VAL A 131 -0.49 0.22 6.30
C VAL A 131 0.20 -1.11 6.58
N GLU A 132 0.80 -1.27 7.76
CA GLU A 132 1.51 -2.49 8.19
C GLU A 132 0.65 -3.75 8.09
N CYS A 133 -0.65 -3.65 8.41
CA CYS A 133 -1.56 -4.80 8.39
C CYS A 133 -2.27 -5.02 7.04
N TYR A 134 -2.21 -4.04 6.15
CA TYR A 134 -3.06 -4.01 4.94
C TYR A 134 -2.26 -4.10 3.64
N TYR A 135 -1.15 -3.37 3.50
CA TYR A 135 -0.50 -3.15 2.20
C TYR A 135 -0.06 -4.47 1.54
N PHE A 136 0.95 -5.14 2.10
CA PHE A 136 1.44 -6.40 1.52
C PHE A 136 0.46 -7.57 1.69
N GLN A 137 -0.38 -7.53 2.73
CA GLN A 137 -1.26 -8.65 3.08
C GLN A 137 -2.55 -8.71 2.25
N LYS A 138 -3.08 -7.55 1.83
CA LYS A 138 -4.40 -7.46 1.19
C LYS A 138 -4.44 -6.52 0.00
N TYR A 139 -3.75 -5.37 0.06
CA TYR A 139 -3.80 -4.39 -1.01
C TYR A 139 -3.20 -4.93 -2.31
N ILE A 140 -1.99 -5.49 -2.28
CA ILE A 140 -1.33 -6.05 -3.48
C ILE A 140 -2.21 -7.11 -4.16
N GLN A 141 -2.78 -8.04 -3.39
CA GLN A 141 -3.69 -9.07 -3.94
C GLN A 141 -4.96 -8.47 -4.57
N GLN A 142 -5.48 -7.37 -4.01
CA GLN A 142 -6.65 -6.67 -4.56
C GLN A 142 -6.30 -5.93 -5.85
N TYR A 143 -5.13 -5.29 -5.88
CA TYR A 143 -4.58 -4.65 -7.06
C TYR A 143 -4.40 -5.66 -8.19
N ASP A 144 -3.71 -6.77 -7.95
CA ASP A 144 -3.47 -7.82 -8.95
C ASP A 144 -4.78 -8.38 -9.50
N LYS A 145 -5.76 -8.65 -8.64
CA LYS A 145 -7.06 -9.17 -9.08
C LYS A 145 -7.81 -8.20 -10.01
N LEU A 146 -7.65 -6.90 -9.81
CA LEU A 146 -8.32 -5.88 -10.64
C LEU A 146 -7.57 -5.61 -11.94
N PHE A 147 -6.25 -5.52 -11.88
CA PHE A 147 -5.45 -4.92 -12.95
C PHE A 147 -4.45 -5.85 -13.61
N ASN A 148 -4.33 -7.12 -13.21
CA ASN A 148 -3.41 -8.07 -13.84
C ASN A 148 -3.59 -8.15 -15.37
N LYS A 149 -4.83 -8.15 -15.87
CA LYS A 149 -5.08 -8.14 -17.33
C LYS A 149 -4.56 -6.86 -18.02
N LYS A 150 -4.62 -5.71 -17.36
CA LYS A 150 -4.07 -4.45 -17.87
C LYS A 150 -2.54 -4.48 -17.85
N ALA A 151 -1.95 -5.05 -16.80
CA ALA A 151 -0.51 -5.30 -16.71
C ALA A 151 0.02 -6.29 -17.77
N MET A 152 -0.85 -7.09 -18.40
CA MET A 152 -0.49 -7.90 -19.58
C MET A 152 -0.39 -7.09 -20.87
N ALA A 153 -1.08 -5.95 -20.97
CA ALA A 153 -1.14 -5.11 -22.16
C ALA A 153 -0.25 -3.88 -21.99
N LEU A 154 1.07 -4.10 -21.94
CA LEU A 154 2.12 -3.13 -21.59
C LEU A 154 2.38 -2.05 -22.64
N LEU A 155 1.91 -2.24 -23.88
CA LEU A 155 2.05 -1.24 -24.96
C LEU A 155 1.12 -0.03 -24.81
N HIS A 156 0.33 0.06 -23.74
CA HIS A 156 -0.42 1.27 -23.44
C HIS A 156 0.50 2.31 -22.79
N PRO A 157 0.44 3.60 -23.19
CA PRO A 157 1.43 4.60 -22.74
C PRO A 157 1.49 4.85 -21.23
N SER A 158 0.43 4.55 -20.48
CA SER A 158 0.47 4.62 -19.02
C SER A 158 -0.46 3.60 -18.37
N PRO A 159 -0.02 2.88 -17.33
CA PRO A 159 -0.87 1.95 -16.58
C PRO A 159 -1.83 2.69 -15.64
N PHE A 160 -1.55 3.94 -15.28
CA PHE A 160 -2.36 4.72 -14.36
C PHE A 160 -3.57 5.32 -15.08
N SER A 161 -4.74 5.26 -14.45
CA SER A 161 -5.87 6.10 -14.82
C SER A 161 -6.69 6.45 -13.59
N TRP A 162 -7.39 7.58 -13.64
CA TRP A 162 -8.25 8.01 -12.54
C TRP A 162 -9.43 7.07 -12.33
N GLU A 163 -9.93 6.43 -13.38
CA GLU A 163 -10.99 5.41 -13.28
C GLU A 163 -10.52 4.19 -12.49
N ASP A 164 -9.30 3.69 -12.76
CA ASP A 164 -8.73 2.55 -12.04
C ASP A 164 -8.41 2.92 -10.60
N TYR A 165 -7.86 4.13 -10.39
CA TYR A 165 -7.67 4.69 -9.07
C TYR A 165 -8.98 4.74 -8.27
N ASP A 166 -10.06 5.26 -8.86
CA ASP A 166 -11.37 5.36 -8.21
C ASP A 166 -11.94 3.99 -7.82
N LEU A 167 -11.60 2.92 -8.54
CA LEU A 167 -11.99 1.54 -8.21
C LEU A 167 -11.23 1.01 -6.99
N ILE A 168 -9.90 1.14 -6.97
CA ILE A 168 -9.08 0.62 -5.89
C ILE A 168 -9.20 1.48 -4.62
N ALA A 169 -9.30 2.81 -4.75
CA ALA A 169 -9.48 3.74 -3.64
C ALA A 169 -10.73 3.42 -2.80
N LYS A 170 -11.83 2.98 -3.43
CA LYS A 170 -13.04 2.52 -2.72
C LYS A 170 -12.76 1.29 -1.84
N ARG A 171 -11.90 0.37 -2.28
CA ARG A 171 -11.52 -0.83 -1.52
C ARG A 171 -10.61 -0.48 -0.35
N ILE A 172 -9.61 0.36 -0.58
CA ILE A 172 -8.70 0.86 0.47
C ILE A 172 -9.50 1.60 1.53
N THR A 173 -10.38 2.54 1.12
CA THR A 173 -11.25 3.31 2.02
C THR A 173 -12.14 2.41 2.87
N ARG A 174 -12.74 1.37 2.27
CA ARG A 174 -13.55 0.40 3.03
C ARG A 174 -12.70 -0.37 4.04
N ALA A 175 -11.51 -0.82 3.65
CA ALA A 175 -10.60 -1.54 4.53
C ALA A 175 -10.16 -0.66 5.72
N TYR A 176 -9.81 0.61 5.45
CA TYR A 176 -9.44 1.58 6.46
C TYR A 176 -10.57 1.84 7.47
N LYS A 177 -11.79 2.06 6.98
CA LYS A 177 -12.97 2.27 7.84
C LYS A 177 -13.26 1.05 8.72
N LEU A 178 -13.15 -0.17 8.18
CA LEU A 178 -13.32 -1.40 8.95
C LEU A 178 -12.23 -1.56 10.00
N TRP A 179 -10.97 -1.28 9.65
CA TRP A 179 -9.85 -1.32 10.58
C TRP A 179 -10.03 -0.36 11.75
N LYS A 180 -10.45 0.90 11.50
CA LYS A 180 -10.78 1.88 12.56
C LYS A 180 -11.93 1.37 13.44
N PHE A 181 -12.97 0.77 12.85
CA PHE A 181 -14.14 0.27 13.58
C PHE A 181 -13.82 -0.93 14.48
N CYS A 182 -12.97 -1.85 14.05
CA CYS A 182 -12.59 -3.05 14.80
C CYS A 182 -11.69 -2.77 16.03
N GLY A 183 -11.38 -1.51 16.32
CA GLY A 183 -10.57 -1.14 17.49
C GLY A 183 -9.09 -1.47 17.37
N SER A 184 -8.63 -1.91 16.20
CA SER A 184 -7.21 -2.19 15.92
C SER A 184 -6.33 -0.93 15.80
N GLY A 185 -6.94 0.25 15.92
CA GLY A 185 -6.29 1.55 16.02
C GLY A 185 -6.36 2.20 17.41
N LYS A 186 -6.60 1.41 18.46
CA LYS A 186 -6.42 1.81 19.87
C LYS A 186 -5.09 1.26 20.41
#